data_AF-A0A315ZRR4-F1
#
_entry.id   AF-A0A315ZRR4-F1
#
_cell.length_a   1.000
_cell.length_b   1.000
_cell.length_c   1.000
_cell.angle_alpha   90.00
_cell.angle_beta   90.00
_cell.angle_gamma   90.00
#
_symmetry.space_group_name_H-M   'P 1'
#
loop_
_entity.id
_entity.type
_entity.pdbx_description
1 polymer ?
#
loop_
_entity_poly.entity_id
_entity_poly.type
_entity_poly.pdbx_seq_one_letter_code
_entity_poly.pdbx_strand_id
1 'polypeptide(L)'
;MSTLERRRPQTASTDAVLRRVDRRLRRLDLRRVDRLAITADLHADLLAAEADGRDPADLIGPDVDRFALRTVVEGDYVIGYRGPARLALLGTLAAVPAVVVAHLVALGVIQPLFTAFVSPFLNLPHFGDEAAWLATGVISLLGALPVVGLLLHGRPGARSTMKVAPIALALAAAVAVSGNRAVLEGASEISPLSVVIQVLCGVVPLAVALLVARWWGLRQSGETAPVV
;
A
#
# COMPACT_ATOMS: atom_id res chain seq x y z
N MET A 1 36.09 -33.01 -42.44
CA MET A 1 34.74 -33.47 -42.06
C MET A 1 34.73 -33.88 -40.58
N SER A 2 34.95 -32.95 -39.64
CA SER A 2 34.87 -33.21 -38.18
C SER A 2 34.91 -31.90 -37.36
N THR A 3 33.77 -31.22 -37.22
CA THR A 3 33.60 -30.08 -36.29
C THR A 3 32.15 -30.03 -35.79
N LEU A 4 31.63 -31.18 -35.36
CA LEU A 4 30.46 -31.23 -34.47
C LEU A 4 30.94 -31.61 -33.07
N GLU A 5 31.76 -30.73 -32.52
CA GLU A 5 32.03 -30.67 -31.09
C GLU A 5 30.71 -30.27 -30.43
N ARG A 6 29.92 -31.29 -30.08
CA ARG A 6 28.72 -31.16 -29.25
C ARG A 6 29.09 -30.31 -28.04
N ARG A 7 28.67 -29.04 -28.03
CA ARG A 7 28.48 -28.28 -26.81
C ARG A 7 27.56 -29.12 -25.93
N ARG A 8 28.14 -29.85 -24.97
CA ARG A 8 27.35 -30.40 -23.88
C ARG A 8 26.69 -29.19 -23.20
N PRO A 9 25.35 -29.16 -23.07
CA PRO A 9 24.71 -28.10 -22.31
C PRO A 9 25.36 -28.06 -20.93
N GLN A 10 25.79 -26.87 -20.54
CA GLN A 10 26.43 -26.61 -19.26
C GLN A 10 25.38 -26.91 -18.19
N THR A 11 25.40 -28.12 -17.62
CA THR A 11 24.46 -28.54 -16.58
C THR A 11 24.52 -27.54 -15.44
N ALA A 12 23.41 -26.89 -15.14
CA ALA A 12 23.36 -25.92 -14.06
C ALA A 12 23.57 -26.68 -12.75
N SER A 13 24.67 -26.39 -12.04
CA SER A 13 24.93 -26.96 -10.72
C SER A 13 23.72 -26.77 -9.80
N THR A 14 23.39 -27.79 -9.00
CA THR A 14 22.35 -27.81 -7.97
C THR A 14 22.32 -26.51 -7.13
N ASP A 15 23.50 -26.01 -6.74
CA ASP A 15 23.64 -24.75 -6.00
C ASP A 15 23.19 -23.51 -6.80
N ALA A 16 23.44 -23.49 -8.10
CA ALA A 16 23.01 -22.39 -8.97
C ALA A 16 21.49 -22.33 -9.08
N VAL A 17 20.85 -23.51 -9.20
CA VAL A 17 19.40 -23.67 -9.25
C VAL A 17 18.77 -23.24 -7.93
N LEU A 18 19.28 -23.73 -6.79
CA LEU A 18 18.81 -23.34 -5.45
C LEU A 18 18.96 -21.84 -5.20
N ARG A 19 20.09 -21.23 -5.56
CA ARG A 19 20.28 -19.77 -5.43
C ARG A 19 19.32 -18.96 -6.29
N ARG A 20 18.79 -19.53 -7.38
CA ARG A 20 17.81 -18.86 -8.25
C ARG A 20 16.41 -18.93 -7.62
N VAL A 21 16.03 -20.11 -7.14
CA VAL A 21 14.76 -20.32 -6.42
C VAL A 21 14.73 -19.54 -5.12
N ASP A 22 15.76 -19.59 -4.28
CA ASP A 22 15.81 -18.85 -3.03
C ASP A 22 15.72 -17.33 -3.27
N ARG A 23 16.39 -16.80 -4.30
CA ARG A 23 16.21 -15.38 -4.69
C ARG A 23 14.76 -15.08 -5.05
N ARG A 24 14.06 -16.00 -5.69
CA ARG A 24 12.66 -15.81 -6.04
C ARG A 24 11.74 -15.91 -4.82
N LEU A 25 11.94 -16.89 -3.95
CA LEU A 25 11.20 -17.03 -2.69
C LEU A 25 11.39 -15.81 -1.78
N ARG A 26 12.58 -15.21 -1.75
CA ARG A 26 12.81 -13.91 -1.08
C ARG A 26 11.98 -12.78 -1.67
N ARG A 27 11.77 -12.76 -3.00
CA ARG A 27 10.91 -11.76 -3.66
C ARG A 27 9.42 -12.00 -3.39
N LEU A 28 9.03 -13.22 -3.05
CA LEU A 28 7.69 -13.55 -2.56
C LEU A 28 7.53 -13.27 -1.06
N ASP A 29 8.56 -12.72 -0.40
CA ASP A 29 8.52 -12.24 1.00
C ASP A 29 8.00 -13.30 2.00
N LEU A 30 8.27 -14.58 1.71
CA LEU A 30 8.01 -15.71 2.61
C LEU A 30 8.75 -15.53 3.94
N ARG A 31 8.18 -16.10 5.01
CA ARG A 31 8.87 -16.15 6.31
C ARG A 31 10.18 -16.90 6.14
N ARG A 32 11.21 -16.49 6.90
CA ARG A 32 12.54 -17.11 6.82
C ARG A 32 12.47 -18.62 7.06
N VAL A 33 11.62 -19.06 7.98
CA VAL A 33 11.43 -20.48 8.32
C VAL A 33 10.85 -21.24 7.13
N ASP A 34 9.72 -20.79 6.57
CA ASP A 34 9.06 -21.38 5.42
C ASP A 34 9.98 -21.44 4.20
N ARG A 35 10.72 -20.36 3.92
CA ARG A 35 11.70 -20.34 2.84
C ARG A 35 12.80 -21.38 3.03
N LEU A 36 13.31 -21.52 4.26
CA LEU A 36 14.35 -22.50 4.57
C LEU A 36 13.82 -23.93 4.40
N ALA A 37 12.59 -24.20 4.83
CA ALA A 37 11.92 -25.48 4.63
C ALA A 37 11.83 -25.81 3.12
N ILE A 38 11.27 -24.91 2.31
CA ILE A 38 11.15 -25.11 0.85
C ILE A 38 12.51 -25.37 0.20
N THR A 39 13.54 -24.59 0.56
CA THR A 39 14.89 -24.79 0.01
C THR A 39 15.56 -26.07 0.48
N ALA A 40 15.25 -26.56 1.69
CA ALA A 40 15.79 -27.80 2.21
C ALA A 40 15.16 -29.00 1.48
N ASP A 41 13.83 -28.99 1.32
CA ASP A 41 13.10 -30.01 0.58
C ASP A 41 13.55 -30.05 -0.88
N LEU A 42 13.64 -28.89 -1.53
CA LEU A 42 14.13 -28.79 -2.90
C LEU A 42 15.59 -29.27 -3.02
N HIS A 43 16.45 -28.98 -2.06
CA HIS A 43 17.82 -29.47 -2.10
C HIS A 43 17.89 -31.00 -2.04
N ALA A 44 17.04 -31.64 -1.22
CA ALA A 44 16.94 -33.09 -1.19
C ALA A 44 16.44 -33.67 -2.52
N ASP A 45 15.41 -33.07 -3.13
CA ASP A 45 14.86 -33.49 -4.42
C ASP A 45 15.87 -33.35 -5.57
N LEU A 46 16.65 -32.27 -5.58
CA LEU A 46 17.67 -32.04 -6.60
C LEU A 46 18.84 -33.03 -6.46
N LEU A 47 19.26 -33.35 -5.22
CA LEU A 47 20.27 -34.38 -4.98
C LEU A 47 19.79 -35.77 -5.41
N ALA A 48 18.52 -36.09 -5.17
CA ALA A 48 17.91 -37.33 -5.64
C ALA A 48 17.86 -37.40 -7.18
N ALA A 49 17.49 -36.30 -7.84
CA ALA A 49 17.49 -36.21 -9.30
C ALA A 49 18.89 -36.40 -9.88
N GLU A 50 19.91 -35.81 -9.26
CA GLU A 50 21.31 -35.95 -9.66
C GLU A 50 21.81 -37.40 -9.49
N ALA A 51 21.44 -38.06 -8.39
CA ALA A 51 21.73 -39.48 -8.16
C ALA A 51 21.08 -40.40 -9.21
N ASP A 52 19.90 -40.02 -9.71
CA ASP A 52 19.21 -40.70 -10.81
C ASP A 52 19.74 -40.33 -12.21
N GLY A 53 20.75 -39.46 -12.30
CA GLY A 53 21.32 -38.99 -13.57
C GLY A 53 20.43 -38.04 -14.35
N ARG A 54 19.44 -37.41 -13.71
CA ARG A 54 18.56 -36.38 -14.30
C ARG A 54 19.15 -34.99 -14.10
N ASP A 55 18.89 -34.06 -15.02
CA ASP A 55 19.30 -32.67 -14.87
C ASP A 55 18.47 -32.00 -13.75
N PRO A 56 19.09 -31.44 -12.70
CA PRO A 56 18.40 -30.65 -11.67
C PRO A 56 17.48 -29.55 -12.22
N ALA A 57 17.82 -28.98 -13.38
CA ALA A 57 17.01 -27.94 -14.02
C ALA A 57 15.66 -28.46 -14.54
N ASP A 58 15.58 -29.74 -14.93
CA ASP A 58 14.35 -30.34 -15.46
C ASP A 58 13.27 -30.49 -14.39
N LEU A 59 13.67 -30.64 -13.12
CA LEU A 59 12.75 -30.72 -11.98
C LEU A 59 11.98 -29.40 -11.77
N ILE A 60 12.64 -28.27 -12.02
CA ILE A 60 12.07 -26.93 -11.86
C ILE A 60 11.32 -26.51 -13.13
N GLY A 61 11.80 -26.96 -14.29
CA GLY A 61 11.33 -26.53 -15.60
C GLY A 61 11.89 -25.17 -16.02
N PRO A 62 11.48 -24.67 -17.20
CA PRO A 62 12.04 -23.46 -17.80
C PRO A 62 11.69 -22.16 -17.06
N ASP A 63 10.65 -22.19 -16.21
CA ASP A 63 10.14 -21.03 -15.51
C ASP A 63 10.21 -21.20 -13.98
N VAL A 64 11.30 -20.68 -13.41
CA VAL A 64 11.56 -20.67 -11.96
C VAL A 64 10.51 -19.86 -11.20
N ASP A 65 9.92 -18.83 -11.84
CA ASP A 65 8.92 -17.99 -11.18
C ASP A 65 7.61 -18.75 -11.01
N ARG A 66 7.20 -19.50 -12.04
CA ARG A 66 6.02 -20.35 -11.98
C ARG A 66 6.23 -21.52 -11.02
N PHE A 67 7.41 -22.13 -11.00
CA PHE A 67 7.75 -23.17 -10.03
C PHE A 67 7.63 -22.64 -8.60
N ALA A 68 8.31 -21.53 -8.28
CA ALA A 68 8.29 -20.96 -6.94
C ALA A 68 6.88 -20.55 -6.49
N LEU A 69 6.05 -20.02 -7.39
CA LEU A 69 4.66 -19.69 -7.08
C LEU A 69 3.84 -20.96 -6.81
N ARG A 70 4.01 -21.98 -7.66
CA ARG A 70 3.31 -23.26 -7.53
C ARG A 70 3.66 -23.96 -6.21
N THR A 71 4.93 -24.06 -5.86
CA THR A 71 5.39 -24.65 -4.59
C THR A 71 4.82 -23.93 -3.38
N VAL A 72 4.72 -22.61 -3.44
CA VAL A 72 4.13 -21.79 -2.36
C VAL A 72 2.64 -22.06 -2.21
N VAL A 73 1.91 -22.16 -3.33
CA VAL A 73 0.48 -22.45 -3.36
C VAL A 73 0.19 -23.89 -2.91
N GLU A 74 0.93 -24.87 -3.44
CA GLU A 74 0.75 -26.29 -3.09
C GLU A 74 1.13 -26.60 -1.64
N GLY A 75 2.07 -25.85 -1.06
CA GLY A 75 2.46 -25.99 0.34
C GLY A 75 1.68 -25.13 1.33
N ASP A 76 0.60 -24.47 0.89
CA ASP A 76 -0.21 -23.55 1.71
C ASP A 76 0.62 -22.47 2.46
N TYR A 77 1.75 -22.06 1.86
CA TYR A 77 2.66 -21.13 2.51
C TYR A 77 2.11 -19.70 2.43
N VAL A 78 2.14 -19.00 3.56
CA VAL A 78 1.68 -17.61 3.64
C VAL A 78 2.75 -16.69 3.05
N ILE A 79 2.44 -16.12 1.88
CA ILE A 79 3.21 -15.03 1.26
C ILE A 79 3.16 -13.83 2.22
N GLY A 80 4.32 -13.49 2.80
CA GLY A 80 4.44 -12.34 3.68
C GLY A 80 4.14 -11.08 2.87
N TYR A 81 3.10 -10.37 3.27
CA TYR A 81 2.68 -9.16 2.58
C TYR A 81 3.31 -7.95 3.31
N ARG A 82 4.65 -7.94 3.52
CA ARG A 82 5.33 -6.83 4.25
C ARG A 82 5.54 -5.59 3.38
N GLY A 83 5.35 -5.72 2.07
CA GLY A 83 5.43 -4.64 1.07
C GLY A 83 4.48 -3.46 1.33
N PRO A 84 3.15 -3.64 1.45
CA PRO A 84 2.24 -2.51 1.56
C PRO A 84 2.23 -1.87 2.94
N ALA A 85 2.55 -2.55 4.03
CA ALA A 85 2.58 -1.90 5.34
C ALA A 85 3.69 -0.86 5.38
N ARG A 86 4.88 -1.20 4.88
CA ARG A 86 6.02 -0.28 4.82
C ARG A 86 5.81 0.83 3.77
N LEU A 87 5.22 0.50 2.61
CA LEU A 87 4.90 1.50 1.59
C LEU A 87 3.74 2.42 2.02
N ALA A 88 2.75 1.90 2.73
CA ALA A 88 1.69 2.70 3.34
C ALA A 88 2.33 3.63 4.36
N LEU A 89 3.16 3.12 5.29
CA LEU A 89 3.81 3.93 6.31
C LEU A 89 4.69 5.04 5.71
N LEU A 90 5.49 4.72 4.69
CA LEU A 90 6.32 5.71 3.98
C LEU A 90 5.46 6.72 3.21
N GLY A 91 4.38 6.26 2.57
CA GLY A 91 3.41 7.15 1.90
C GLY A 91 2.69 8.06 2.89
N THR A 92 2.33 7.55 4.08
CA THR A 92 1.73 8.34 5.15
C THR A 92 2.71 9.37 5.71
N LEU A 93 3.97 8.97 5.94
CA LEU A 93 5.03 9.88 6.40
C LEU A 93 5.31 10.99 5.38
N ALA A 94 5.37 10.65 4.08
CA ALA A 94 5.52 11.63 3.01
C ALA A 94 4.27 12.53 2.84
N ALA A 95 3.09 12.04 3.21
CA ALA A 95 1.86 12.81 3.18
C ALA A 95 1.78 13.86 4.31
N VAL A 96 2.48 13.67 5.43
CA VAL A 96 2.47 14.64 6.55
C VAL A 96 2.82 16.07 6.11
N PRO A 97 3.97 16.34 5.46
CA PRO A 97 4.30 17.71 5.03
C PRO A 97 3.31 18.25 4.01
N ALA A 98 2.78 17.41 3.11
CA ALA A 98 1.74 17.82 2.17
C ALA A 98 0.44 18.23 2.87
N VAL A 99 0.02 17.47 3.90
CA VAL A 99 -1.14 17.80 4.73
C VAL A 99 -0.91 19.09 5.52
N VAL A 100 0.28 19.28 6.07
CA VAL A 100 0.64 20.53 6.78
C VAL A 100 0.57 21.72 5.82
N VAL A 101 1.18 21.63 4.64
CA VAL A 101 1.12 22.70 3.64
C VAL A 101 -0.32 22.96 3.20
N ALA A 102 -1.10 21.91 2.92
CA ALA A 102 -2.50 22.06 2.56
C ALA A 102 -3.32 22.72 3.67
N HIS A 103 -3.09 22.37 4.93
CA HIS A 103 -3.77 22.96 6.09
C HIS A 103 -3.40 24.44 6.27
N LEU A 104 -2.12 24.79 6.12
CA LEU A 104 -1.65 26.17 6.17
C LEU A 104 -2.23 27.01 5.02
N VAL A 105 -2.31 26.46 3.81
CA VAL A 105 -2.95 27.13 2.66
C VAL A 105 -4.46 27.28 2.90
N ALA A 106 -5.10 26.27 3.46
CA ALA A 106 -6.53 26.33 3.77
C ALA A 106 -6.85 27.45 4.77
N LEU A 107 -6.12 27.52 5.88
CA LEU A 107 -6.33 28.56 6.90
C LEU A 107 -5.83 29.94 6.45
N GLY A 108 -4.65 30.01 5.85
CA GLY A 108 -3.99 31.28 5.53
C GLY A 108 -4.48 31.94 4.24
N VAL A 109 -5.01 31.16 3.28
CA VAL A 109 -5.39 31.66 1.95
C VAL A 109 -6.85 31.39 1.66
N ILE A 110 -7.30 30.13 1.76
CA ILE A 110 -8.64 29.76 1.29
C ILE A 110 -9.73 30.32 2.21
N GLN A 111 -9.60 30.17 3.52
CA GLN A 111 -10.58 30.68 4.49
C GLN A 111 -10.80 32.19 4.36
N PRO A 112 -9.78 33.07 4.43
CA PRO A 112 -10.01 34.52 4.32
C PRO A 112 -10.58 34.90 2.96
N LEU A 113 -10.17 34.24 1.88
CA LEU A 113 -10.70 34.50 0.53
C LEU A 113 -12.17 34.09 0.42
N PHE A 114 -12.54 32.94 0.98
CA PHE A 114 -13.92 32.44 1.02
C PHE A 114 -14.80 33.34 1.89
N THR A 115 -14.34 33.71 3.09
CA THR A 115 -15.08 34.63 3.97
C THR A 115 -15.28 35.99 3.30
N ALA A 116 -14.25 36.55 2.66
CA ALA A 116 -14.35 37.81 1.93
C ALA A 116 -15.33 37.73 0.75
N PHE A 117 -15.35 36.60 0.04
CA PHE A 117 -16.24 36.41 -1.11
C PHE A 117 -17.68 36.13 -0.70
N VAL A 118 -17.92 35.35 0.35
CA VAL A 118 -19.25 34.82 0.72
C VAL A 118 -19.99 35.70 1.71
N SER A 119 -19.27 36.32 2.65
CA SER A 119 -19.83 37.24 3.66
C SER A 119 -20.78 38.30 3.05
N PRO A 120 -20.42 38.98 1.92
CA PRO A 120 -21.28 40.00 1.33
C PRO A 120 -22.61 39.46 0.76
N PHE A 121 -22.66 38.19 0.36
CA PHE A 121 -23.84 37.64 -0.34
C PHE A 121 -24.85 36.99 0.61
N LEU A 122 -24.40 36.42 1.73
CA LEU A 122 -25.24 35.56 2.56
C LEU A 122 -25.74 36.21 3.85
N ASN A 123 -25.20 37.36 4.29
CA ASN A 123 -25.64 38.11 5.49
C ASN A 123 -25.93 37.22 6.74
N LEU A 124 -25.24 36.08 6.82
CA LEU A 124 -25.43 35.08 7.87
C LEU A 124 -24.13 35.02 8.68
N PRO A 125 -24.04 35.79 9.79
CA PRO A 125 -22.80 35.96 10.54
C PRO A 125 -22.26 34.68 11.19
N HIS A 126 -23.03 33.59 11.20
CA HIS A 126 -22.61 32.30 11.78
C HIS A 126 -22.55 31.15 10.78
N PHE A 127 -23.11 31.31 9.57
CA PHE A 127 -23.13 30.23 8.58
C PHE A 127 -21.86 30.21 7.72
N GLY A 128 -21.16 31.35 7.62
CA GLY A 128 -19.94 31.48 6.82
C GLY A 128 -18.81 30.56 7.28
N ASP A 129 -18.61 30.46 8.59
CA ASP A 129 -17.53 29.65 9.17
C ASP A 129 -17.80 28.14 8.96
N GLU A 130 -19.02 27.68 9.21
CA GLU A 130 -19.38 26.27 9.03
C GLU A 130 -19.32 25.86 7.55
N ALA A 131 -19.80 26.73 6.66
CA ALA A 131 -19.69 26.51 5.22
C ALA A 131 -18.23 26.48 4.74
N ALA A 132 -17.37 27.34 5.28
CA ALA A 132 -15.95 27.36 4.95
C ALA A 132 -15.23 26.07 5.40
N TRP A 133 -15.53 25.56 6.60
CA TRP A 133 -14.99 24.29 7.08
C TRP A 133 -15.45 23.11 6.24
N LEU A 134 -16.75 23.07 5.90
CA LEU A 134 -17.31 22.03 5.06
C LEU A 134 -16.70 22.06 3.65
N ALA A 135 -16.62 23.24 3.04
CA ALA A 135 -16.02 23.43 1.72
C ALA A 135 -14.54 23.01 1.69
N THR A 136 -13.77 23.37 2.72
CA THR A 136 -12.37 22.98 2.88
C THR A 136 -12.23 21.46 2.99
N GLY A 137 -13.09 20.81 3.77
CA GLY A 137 -13.14 19.35 3.88
C GLY A 137 -13.43 18.67 2.53
N VAL A 138 -14.43 19.17 1.80
CA VAL A 138 -14.81 18.65 0.47
C VAL A 138 -13.70 18.84 -0.55
N ILE A 139 -13.08 20.02 -0.62
CA ILE A 139 -11.97 20.31 -1.54
C ILE A 139 -10.78 19.40 -1.24
N SER A 140 -10.45 19.23 0.05
CA SER A 140 -9.37 18.33 0.49
C SER A 140 -9.65 16.88 0.10
N LEU A 141 -10.90 16.43 0.27
CA LEU A 141 -11.35 15.10 -0.13
C LEU A 141 -11.21 14.88 -1.64
N LEU A 142 -11.70 15.83 -2.43
CA LEU A 142 -11.64 15.80 -3.89
C LEU A 142 -10.20 15.84 -4.40
N GLY A 143 -9.30 16.58 -3.75
CA GLY A 143 -7.88 16.62 -4.08
C GLY A 143 -7.13 15.34 -3.70
N ALA A 144 -7.52 14.68 -2.59
CA ALA A 144 -6.88 13.45 -2.12
C ALA A 144 -7.18 12.23 -3.01
N LEU A 145 -8.39 12.11 -3.56
CA LEU A 145 -8.80 10.98 -4.39
C LEU A 145 -7.91 10.73 -5.63
N PRO A 146 -7.58 11.74 -6.48
CA PRO A 146 -6.69 11.54 -7.62
C PRO A 146 -5.28 11.11 -7.20
N VAL A 147 -4.75 11.66 -6.10
CA VAL A 147 -3.44 11.30 -5.57
C VAL A 147 -3.42 9.84 -5.13
N VAL A 148 -4.45 9.40 -4.40
CA VAL A 148 -4.63 7.99 -4.02
C VAL A 148 -4.75 7.10 -5.26
N GLY A 149 -5.53 7.53 -6.26
CA GLY A 149 -5.67 6.81 -7.54
C GLY A 149 -4.34 6.63 -8.27
N LEU A 150 -3.51 7.68 -8.34
CA LEU A 150 -2.17 7.64 -8.92
C LEU A 150 -1.23 6.72 -8.13
N LEU A 151 -1.23 6.81 -6.79
CA LEU A 151 -0.42 5.95 -5.90
C LEU A 151 -0.80 4.47 -6.00
N LEU A 152 -2.05 4.17 -6.31
CA LEU A 152 -2.56 2.81 -6.47
C LEU A 152 -2.51 2.32 -7.92
N HIS A 153 -2.14 3.16 -8.88
CA HIS A 153 -2.11 2.79 -10.29
C HIS A 153 -1.16 1.61 -10.54
N GLY A 154 -1.62 0.61 -11.29
CA GLY A 154 -0.86 -0.61 -11.57
C GLY A 154 -0.73 -1.61 -10.41
N ARG A 155 -1.39 -1.39 -9.27
CA ARG A 155 -1.33 -2.31 -8.12
C ARG A 155 -2.52 -3.28 -8.05
N PRO A 156 -2.30 -4.52 -7.58
CA PRO A 156 -3.38 -5.46 -7.34
C PRO A 156 -4.35 -4.91 -6.28
N GLY A 157 -5.66 -5.07 -6.53
CA GLY A 157 -6.72 -4.54 -5.67
C GLY A 157 -6.93 -3.02 -5.76
N ALA A 158 -6.36 -2.32 -6.75
CA ALA A 158 -6.56 -0.87 -6.89
C ALA A 158 -8.04 -0.51 -7.13
N ARG A 159 -8.74 -1.25 -8.00
CA ARG A 159 -10.16 -1.01 -8.29
C ARG A 159 -11.06 -1.22 -7.08
N SER A 160 -10.82 -2.26 -6.27
CA SER A 160 -11.58 -2.51 -5.04
C SER A 160 -11.28 -1.45 -3.98
N THR A 161 -10.00 -1.06 -3.83
CA THR A 161 -9.60 0.02 -2.93
C THR A 161 -10.29 1.34 -3.31
N MET A 162 -10.35 1.68 -4.60
CA MET A 162 -11.01 2.90 -5.09
C MET A 162 -12.53 2.92 -4.89
N LYS A 163 -13.19 1.77 -4.71
CA LYS A 163 -14.63 1.73 -4.37
C LYS A 163 -14.89 2.11 -2.91
N VAL A 164 -13.99 1.73 -2.01
CA VAL A 164 -14.13 1.95 -0.55
C VAL A 164 -13.49 3.27 -0.12
N ALA A 165 -12.45 3.71 -0.82
CA ALA A 165 -11.70 4.92 -0.50
C ALA A 165 -12.56 6.19 -0.32
N PRO A 166 -13.59 6.49 -1.15
CA PRO A 166 -14.40 7.69 -0.98
C PRO A 166 -15.14 7.71 0.36
N ILE A 167 -15.72 6.56 0.76
CA ILE A 167 -16.46 6.43 2.03
C ILE A 167 -15.50 6.55 3.21
N ALA A 168 -14.37 5.85 3.15
CA ALA A 168 -13.36 5.89 4.21
C ALA A 168 -12.76 7.30 4.37
N LEU A 169 -12.47 7.97 3.26
CA LEU A 169 -11.96 9.34 3.25
C LEU A 169 -13.01 10.34 3.73
N ALA A 170 -14.29 10.17 3.39
CA ALA A 170 -15.37 11.02 3.89
C ALA A 170 -15.54 10.89 5.41
N LEU A 171 -15.49 9.66 5.93
CA LEU A 171 -15.50 9.42 7.38
C LEU A 171 -14.26 10.03 8.07
N ALA A 172 -13.07 9.88 7.49
CA ALA A 172 -11.86 10.50 7.99
C ALA A 172 -11.95 12.03 8.02
N ALA A 173 -12.50 12.64 6.96
CA ALA A 173 -12.72 14.07 6.88
C ALA A 173 -13.71 14.55 7.96
N ALA A 174 -14.80 13.82 8.19
CA ALA A 174 -15.75 14.13 9.26
C ALA A 174 -15.07 14.10 10.64
N VAL A 175 -14.31 13.04 10.94
CA VAL A 175 -13.55 12.93 12.20
C VAL A 175 -12.53 14.06 12.33
N ALA A 176 -11.83 14.40 11.26
CA ALA A 176 -10.86 15.48 11.26
C ALA A 176 -11.51 16.85 11.54
N VAL A 177 -12.64 17.16 10.91
CA VAL A 177 -13.37 18.41 11.13
C VAL A 177 -13.90 18.48 12.56
N SER A 178 -14.53 17.41 13.06
CA SER A 178 -15.02 17.36 14.44
C SER A 178 -13.89 17.48 15.47
N GLY A 179 -12.76 16.81 15.23
CA GLY A 179 -11.58 16.89 16.10
C GLY A 179 -10.97 18.29 16.13
N ASN A 180 -10.79 18.91 14.95
CA ASN A 180 -10.30 20.30 14.86
C ASN A 180 -11.23 21.28 15.56
N ARG A 181 -12.54 21.12 15.42
CA ARG A 181 -13.53 21.95 16.11
C ARG A 181 -13.43 21.82 17.63
N ALA A 182 -13.38 20.60 18.15
CA ALA A 182 -13.23 20.37 19.59
C ALA A 182 -11.94 20.99 20.15
N VAL A 183 -10.85 20.95 19.38
CA VAL A 183 -9.58 21.58 19.78
C VAL A 183 -9.69 23.10 19.80
N LEU A 184 -10.37 23.71 18.83
CA LEU A 184 -10.56 25.16 18.77
C LEU A 184 -11.50 25.67 19.88
N GLU A 185 -12.59 24.95 20.16
CA GLU A 185 -13.53 25.31 21.24
C GLU A 185 -12.89 25.18 22.64
N GLY A 186 -11.96 24.24 22.80
CA GLY A 186 -11.25 24.03 24.06
C GLY A 186 -9.98 24.88 24.26
N ALA A 187 -9.53 25.59 23.24
CA ALA A 187 -8.29 26.37 23.29
C ALA A 187 -8.58 27.86 23.55
N SER A 188 -8.02 28.41 24.63
CA SER A 188 -8.09 29.85 24.90
C SER A 188 -7.16 30.68 24.01
N GLU A 189 -6.08 30.08 23.51
CA GLU A 189 -5.10 30.72 22.61
C GLU A 189 -4.54 29.71 21.59
N ILE A 190 -4.15 30.22 20.41
CA ILE A 190 -3.50 29.43 19.37
C ILE A 190 -2.03 29.21 19.76
N SER A 191 -1.77 28.10 20.46
CA SER A 191 -0.41 27.68 20.82
C SER A 191 0.18 26.75 19.75
N PRO A 192 1.52 26.61 19.66
CA PRO A 192 2.14 25.62 18.78
C PRO A 192 1.64 24.19 19.02
N LEU A 193 1.31 23.86 20.27
CA LEU A 193 0.75 22.56 20.64
C LEU A 193 -0.65 22.36 20.05
N SER A 194 -1.51 23.37 20.04
CA SER A 194 -2.85 23.25 19.45
C SER A 194 -2.78 23.01 17.95
N VAL A 195 -1.85 23.66 17.25
CA VAL A 195 -1.58 23.42 15.81
C VAL A 195 -1.15 21.97 15.58
N VAL A 196 -0.25 21.42 16.40
CA VAL A 196 0.18 20.01 16.28
C VAL A 196 -1.01 19.06 16.47
N ILE A 197 -1.87 19.32 17.46
CA ILE A 197 -3.06 18.48 17.70
C ILE A 197 -4.03 18.57 16.52
N GLN A 198 -4.27 19.77 15.97
CA GLN A 198 -5.11 19.99 14.79
C GLN A 198 -4.61 19.21 13.56
N VAL A 199 -3.29 19.25 13.31
CA VAL A 199 -2.66 18.46 12.25
C VAL A 199 -2.84 16.96 12.49
N LEU A 200 -2.65 16.48 13.73
CA LEU A 200 -2.85 15.07 14.07
C LEU A 200 -4.31 14.63 13.88
N CYS A 201 -5.28 15.47 14.24
CA CYS A 201 -6.70 15.25 13.98
C CYS A 201 -7.00 15.09 12.49
N GLY A 202 -6.24 15.72 11.59
CA GLY A 202 -6.35 15.50 10.15
C GLY A 202 -5.63 14.25 9.64
N VAL A 203 -4.36 14.09 10.01
CA VAL A 203 -3.47 13.05 9.46
C VAL A 203 -3.86 11.66 9.93
N VAL A 204 -4.19 11.49 11.22
CA VAL A 204 -4.43 10.16 11.80
C VAL A 204 -5.67 9.49 11.19
N PRO A 205 -6.85 10.13 11.13
CA PRO A 205 -8.02 9.52 10.50
C PRO A 205 -7.79 9.21 9.01
N LEU A 206 -7.08 10.09 8.29
CA LEU A 206 -6.74 9.87 6.88
C LEU A 206 -5.87 8.62 6.71
N ALA A 207 -4.83 8.47 7.53
CA ALA A 207 -3.96 7.30 7.52
C ALA A 207 -4.72 6.01 7.81
N VAL A 208 -5.58 6.02 8.83
CA VAL A 208 -6.43 4.88 9.20
C VAL A 208 -7.39 4.53 8.07
N ALA A 209 -8.05 5.52 7.46
CA ALA A 209 -8.96 5.30 6.35
C ALA A 209 -8.27 4.65 5.14
N LEU A 210 -7.06 5.09 4.78
CA LEU A 210 -6.28 4.50 3.69
C LEU A 210 -5.85 3.06 4.00
N LEU A 211 -5.43 2.80 5.24
CA LEU A 211 -5.06 1.45 5.69
C LEU A 211 -6.26 0.50 5.65
N VAL A 212 -7.43 0.95 6.15
CA VAL A 212 -8.68 0.19 6.14
C VAL A 212 -9.15 -0.06 4.71
N ALA A 213 -9.18 0.97 3.86
CA ALA A 213 -9.57 0.84 2.46
C ALA A 213 -8.66 -0.14 1.71
N ARG A 214 -7.34 -0.09 1.97
CA ARG A 214 -6.37 -1.02 1.37
C ARG A 214 -6.55 -2.44 1.89
N TRP A 215 -6.69 -2.63 3.21
CA TRP A 215 -6.91 -3.93 3.82
C TRP A 215 -8.17 -4.60 3.28
N TRP A 216 -9.26 -3.82 3.17
CA TRP A 216 -10.52 -4.28 2.61
C TRP A 216 -10.40 -4.63 1.12
N GLY A 217 -9.74 -3.77 0.33
CA GLY A 217 -9.50 -4.01 -1.09
C GLY A 217 -8.68 -5.28 -1.36
N LEU A 218 -7.75 -5.62 -0.47
CA LEU A 218 -6.97 -6.86 -0.51
C LEU A 218 -7.82 -8.09 -0.14
N ARG A 219 -8.63 -8.02 0.92
CA ARG A 219 -9.55 -9.11 1.29
C ARG A 219 -10.47 -9.51 0.15
N GLN A 220 -11.13 -8.52 -0.47
CA GLN A 220 -12.04 -8.77 -1.58
C GLN A 220 -11.34 -9.35 -2.82
N SER A 221 -10.06 -9.01 -3.04
CA SER A 221 -9.30 -9.56 -4.18
C SER A 221 -8.90 -11.02 -3.97
N GLY A 222 -8.72 -11.45 -2.72
CA GLY A 222 -8.41 -12.84 -2.37
C GLY A 222 -9.60 -13.78 -2.48
N GLU A 223 -10.81 -13.30 -2.21
CA GLU A 223 -12.05 -14.08 -2.34
C GLU A 223 -12.45 -14.35 -3.79
N THR A 224 -11.94 -13.58 -4.75
CA THR A 224 -12.29 -13.69 -6.18
C THR A 224 -11.33 -14.55 -7.01
N ALA A 225 -10.32 -15.20 -6.41
CA ALA A 225 -9.48 -16.14 -7.17
C ALA A 225 -10.25 -17.46 -7.34
N PRO A 226 -10.74 -17.80 -8.56
CA PRO A 226 -11.36 -19.09 -8.78
C PRO A 226 -10.31 -20.18 -8.56
N VAL A 227 -10.65 -21.17 -7.73
CA VAL A 227 -9.93 -22.44 -7.66
C VAL A 227 -10.15 -23.10 -9.02
N VAL A 228 -9.15 -23.00 -9.90
CA VAL A 228 -9.08 -23.70 -11.19
C VAL A 228 -7.93 -24.68 -11.13
#